data_AF-A0A8I0FY68-F1
#
_entry.id   AF-A0A8I0FY68-F1
#
_cell.length_a   1.000
_cell.length_b   1.000
_cell.length_c   1.000
_cell.angle_alpha   90.00
_cell.angle_beta   90.00
_cell.angle_gamma   90.00
#
_symmetry.space_group_name_H-M   'P 1'
#
loop_
_entity.id
_entity.type
_entity.pdbx_description
1 polymer ?
#
loop_
_entity_poly.entity_id
_entity_poly.type
_entity_poly.pdbx_seq_one_letter_code
_entity_poly.pdbx_strand_id
1 'polypeptide(L)' 'MVEDARDRFAEDVFTHRVTKDGTVLIDWQGRTVTTVSGRAAERLAARLASADRRQVQHLLARATGNFKRGNER' A
#
# COMPACT_ATOMS: atom_id res chain seq x y z
N MET A 1 -8.44 13.64 27.99
CA MET A 1 -7.91 13.98 26.65
C MET A 1 -8.50 12.96 25.71
N VAL A 2 -9.49 13.37 24.93
CA VAL A 2 -10.30 12.45 24.13
C VAL A 2 -9.59 12.24 22.79
N GLU A 3 -9.29 10.98 22.48
CA GLU A 3 -8.60 10.54 21.27
C GLU A 3 -9.56 10.57 20.06
N ASP A 4 -10.22 11.71 19.82
CA ASP A 4 -11.08 11.94 18.67
C ASP A 4 -10.32 12.69 17.58
N ALA A 5 -9.36 12.01 16.95
CA ALA A 5 -8.76 12.47 15.69
C ALA A 5 -8.68 11.35 14.64
N ARG A 6 -9.56 10.34 14.77
CA ARG A 6 -9.67 9.24 13.81
C ARG A 6 -10.56 9.55 12.62
N ASP A 7 -11.13 10.76 12.56
CA ASP A 7 -11.93 11.29 11.46
C ASP A 7 -11.14 12.33 10.63
N ARG A 8 -10.00 11.92 10.10
CA ARG A 8 -9.33 12.58 8.97
C ARG A 8 -8.92 11.56 7.89
N PHE A 9 -9.56 10.40 7.92
CA PHE A 9 -9.36 9.28 7.00
C PHE A 9 -10.07 9.46 5.64
N ALA A 10 -10.42 10.69 5.27
CA ALA A 10 -10.90 11.01 3.92
C ALA A 10 -9.76 11.13 2.89
N GLU A 11 -8.50 11.16 3.33
CA GLU A 11 -7.33 11.31 2.43
C GLU A 11 -6.60 9.99 2.12
N ASP A 12 -6.91 8.90 2.83
CA ASP A 12 -6.28 7.60 2.61
C ASP A 12 -7.11 6.78 1.60
N VAL A 13 -7.08 7.22 0.34
CA VAL A 13 -7.81 6.60 -0.77
C VAL A 13 -7.34 5.14 -0.97
N PHE A 14 -6.05 4.88 -0.76
CA PHE A 14 -5.45 3.55 -0.83
C PHE A 14 -4.93 3.10 0.52
N THR A 15 -5.41 1.94 0.97
CA THR A 15 -4.91 1.23 2.16
C THR A 15 -4.05 0.05 1.74
N HIS A 16 -3.12 -0.37 2.58
CA HIS A 16 -2.31 -1.56 2.34
C HIS A 16 -2.25 -2.46 3.56
N ARG A 17 -2.12 -3.76 3.32
CA ARG A 17 -1.96 -4.78 4.36
C ARG A 17 -0.87 -5.77 3.95
N VAL A 18 0.08 -6.01 4.84
CA VAL A 18 1.10 -7.05 4.63
C VAL A 18 0.62 -8.35 5.26
N THR A 19 0.60 -9.44 4.50
CA THR A 19 0.29 -10.77 5.01
C THR A 19 1.52 -11.41 5.65
N LYS A 20 1.31 -12.44 6.46
CA LYS A 20 2.38 -13.24 7.05
C LYS A 20 3.29 -13.92 6.02
N ASP A 21 2.76 -14.13 4.80
CA ASP A 21 3.49 -14.69 3.66
C ASP A 21 4.40 -13.65 2.97
N GLY A 22 4.47 -12.42 3.49
CA GLY A 22 5.24 -11.32 2.89
C GLY A 22 4.56 -10.70 1.68
N THR A 23 3.26 -10.90 1.49
CA THR A 23 2.49 -10.30 0.38
C THR A 23 1.86 -8.99 0.82
N VAL A 24 2.01 -7.93 0.03
CA VAL A 24 1.36 -6.63 0.23
C VAL A 24 0.07 -6.58 -0.59
N LEU A 25 -1.06 -6.59 0.10
CA LEU A 25 -2.39 -6.35 -0.45
C LEU A 25 -2.67 -4.86 -0.42
N ILE A 26 -3.21 -4.32 -1.50
CA ILE A 26 -3.60 -2.92 -1.61
C ILE A 26 -5.10 -2.85 -1.83
N ASP A 27 -5.77 -2.19 -0.90
CA ASP A 27 -7.22 -2.05 -0.83
C ASP A 27 -7.61 -0.61 -1.14
N TRP A 28 -8.46 -0.44 -2.13
CA TRP A 28 -9.03 0.83 -2.55
C TRP A 28 -10.52 0.83 -2.23
N GLN A 29 -10.96 1.76 -1.37
CA GLN A 29 -12.36 1.87 -0.94
C GLN A 29 -12.98 0.54 -0.45
N GLY A 30 -12.22 -0.25 0.31
CA GLY A 30 -12.69 -1.54 0.84
C GLY A 30 -12.63 -2.72 -0.14
N ARG A 31 -12.02 -2.53 -1.32
CA ARG A 31 -11.80 -3.61 -2.30
C ARG A 31 -10.32 -3.79 -2.60
N THR A 32 -9.82 -5.01 -2.51
CA THR A 32 -8.45 -5.33 -2.91
C THR A 32 -8.31 -5.15 -4.42
N VAL A 33 -7.54 -4.15 -4.83
CA VAL A 33 -7.32 -3.81 -6.25
C VAL A 33 -5.99 -4.36 -6.76
N THR A 34 -5.03 -4.60 -5.87
CA THR A 34 -3.71 -5.10 -6.25
C THR A 34 -3.10 -5.93 -5.15
N THR A 35 -2.43 -7.00 -5.56
CA THR A 35 -1.68 -7.88 -4.68
C THR A 35 -0.25 -7.93 -5.18
N VAL A 36 0.70 -7.57 -4.34
CA VAL A 36 2.14 -7.61 -4.63
C VAL A 36 2.76 -8.69 -3.75
N SER A 37 3.34 -9.72 -4.34
CA SER A 37 3.99 -10.83 -3.62
C SER A 37 5.49 -10.94 -3.99
N GLY A 38 6.23 -11.70 -3.19
CA GLY A 38 7.66 -11.97 -3.41
C GLY A 38 8.55 -10.73 -3.26
N ARG A 39 9.63 -10.68 -4.04
CA ARG A 39 10.67 -9.64 -3.91
C ARG A 39 10.15 -8.22 -4.14
N ALA A 40 9.07 -8.05 -4.91
CA ALA A 40 8.45 -6.75 -5.11
C ALA A 40 7.69 -6.27 -3.86
N ALA A 41 7.07 -7.20 -3.14
CA ALA A 41 6.36 -6.93 -1.90
C ALA A 41 7.33 -6.48 -0.81
N GLU A 42 8.47 -7.16 -0.69
CA GLU A 42 9.54 -6.78 0.24
C GLU A 42 10.10 -5.39 -0.07
N ARG A 43 10.35 -5.09 -1.35
CA ARG A 43 10.82 -3.75 -1.76
C ARG A 43 9.78 -2.67 -1.51
N LEU A 44 8.50 -2.98 -1.70
CA LEU A 44 7.41 -2.05 -1.42
C LEU A 44 7.28 -1.81 0.09
N ALA A 45 7.29 -2.87 0.89
CA ALA A 45 7.26 -2.79 2.36
C ALA A 45 8.44 -1.98 2.92
N ALA A 46 9.65 -2.22 2.42
CA ALA A 46 10.84 -1.44 2.80
C ALA A 46 10.71 0.05 2.43
N ARG A 47 10.12 0.35 1.27
CA ARG A 47 9.84 1.73 0.86
C ARG A 47 8.76 2.39 1.70
N LEU A 48 7.71 1.66 2.04
CA LEU A 48 6.62 2.12 2.90
C LEU A 48 7.12 2.41 4.33
N ALA A 49 8.05 1.59 4.84
CA ALA A 49 8.63 1.77 6.18
C ALA A 49 9.43 3.08 6.34
N SER A 50 10.03 3.59 5.26
CA SER A 50 10.81 4.84 5.26
C SER A 50 10.08 6.00 4.56
N ALA A 51 8.83 5.83 4.16
CA ALA A 51 8.08 6.82 3.39
C ALA A 51 7.13 7.63 4.29
N ASP A 52 7.06 8.93 4.03
CA ASP A 52 6.03 9.81 4.57
C ASP A 52 4.63 9.48 4.03
N ARG A 53 3.57 9.93 4.71
CA ARG A 53 2.17 9.69 4.31
C ARG A 53 1.89 10.03 2.84
N ARG A 54 2.42 11.14 2.32
CA ARG A 54 2.29 11.50 0.89
C ARG A 54 3.01 10.50 -0.02
N GLN A 55 4.22 10.08 0.35
CA GLN A 55 4.96 9.07 -0.41
C GLN A 55 4.26 7.71 -0.37
N VAL A 56 3.68 7.32 0.76
CA VAL A 56 2.88 6.10 0.89
C VAL A 56 1.74 6.12 -0.12
N GLN A 57 0.93 7.19 -0.17
CA GLN A 57 -0.17 7.31 -1.15
C GLN A 57 0.33 7.24 -2.60
N HIS A 58 1.44 7.92 -2.94
CA HIS A 58 2.03 7.83 -4.28
C HIS A 58 2.56 6.42 -4.61
N LEU A 59 3.18 5.73 -3.65
CA LEU A 59 3.68 4.37 -3.82
C LEU A 59 2.54 3.39 -4.04
N LEU A 60 1.46 3.52 -3.26
CA LEU A 60 0.26 2.71 -3.40
C LEU A 60 -0.45 2.99 -4.73
N ALA A 61 -0.66 4.25 -5.10
CA ALA A 61 -1.24 4.64 -6.40
C ALA A 61 -0.41 4.12 -7.58
N ARG A 62 0.94 4.13 -7.47
CA ARG A 62 1.81 3.56 -8.50
C ARG A 62 1.72 2.04 -8.58
N ALA A 63 1.59 1.37 -7.43
CA ALA A 63 1.41 -0.07 -7.36
C ALA A 63 0.04 -0.50 -7.93
N THR A 64 -1.04 0.23 -7.63
CA THR A 64 -2.38 -0.02 -8.16
C THR A 64 -2.53 0.33 -9.64
N GLY A 65 -1.82 1.37 -10.10
CA GLY A 65 -1.91 1.83 -11.48
C GLY A 65 -1.03 1.10 -12.49
N ASN A 66 0.08 0.47 -12.09
CA ASN A 66 1.09 0.04 -13.08
C ASN A 66 2.06 -1.08 -12.66
N PHE A 67 1.75 -1.90 -11.64
CA PHE A 67 2.65 -3.02 -11.30
C PHE A 67 2.68 -4.14 -12.37
N LYS A 68 1.83 -4.07 -13.40
CA LYS A 68 1.60 -5.13 -14.42
C LYS A 68 2.70 -5.33 -15.47
N ARG A 69 3.91 -4.77 -15.30
CA ARG A 69 4.99 -4.84 -16.31
C ARG A 69 6.34 -5.34 -15.77
N GLY A 70 6.39 -5.96 -14.58
CA GLY A 70 7.65 -6.26 -13.91
C GLY A 70 7.89 -7.71 -13.47
N ASN A 71 7.04 -8.69 -13.82
CA ASN A 71 7.22 -10.08 -13.37
C ASN A 71 7.52 -11.07 -14.52
N GLU A 72 8.45 -10.71 -15.40
CA GLU A 72 9.17 -11.70 -16.21
C GLU A 72 10.67 -11.47 -16.05
N ARG A 73 11.26 -12.12 -15.04
CA ARG A 73 12.49 -12.92 -15.12
C ARG A 73 12.86 -13.50 -13.76
#